data_AF-A0A2E0AFZ8-F1
#
_entry.id   AF-A0A2E0AFZ8-F1
#
_cell.length_a   1.000
_cell.length_b   1.000
_cell.length_c   1.000
_cell.angle_alpha   90.00
_cell.angle_beta   90.00
_cell.angle_gamma   90.00
#
_symmetry.space_group_name_H-M   'P 1'
#
loop_
_entity.id
_entity.type
_entity.pdbx_description
1 polymer ?
#
loop_
_entity_poly.entity_id
_entity_poly.type
_entity_poly.pdbx_seq_one_letter_code
_entity_poly.pdbx_strand_id
1 'polypeptide(L)'
;MIDKVEVMHVILVTGPSGAGRTTAINFLEDAGFEAIDNVPLTLAPRLFDGSSLNRPLALGLDTRNRDFSINQMMDTIDELASNDKLKVEVLYLDCTVDMLIQRFSEARRRHHLSPDGVALAGILTDLELMQAARTRADILIDTTKLSPQQLHTQITKYFMLGSTKKLAISVQSFSYRRGVPRGIDMMFDCRFLRNPHWQKDLRDETGLHSDVQAFVSSDKNFLKFRNKILGLAELVIPAHQAEGRSYLSIGFGCTGGKHRSVTVAEIFRNDLQLNGWHVTIRHRELMVQSAQ
;
A
#
# COMPACT_ATOMS: atom_id res chain seq x y z
N MET A 1 1.06 14.67 31.05
CA MET A 1 1.30 14.37 29.62
C MET A 1 -0.05 13.98 29.06
N ILE A 2 -0.52 14.73 28.05
CA ILE A 2 -1.86 14.57 27.48
C ILE A 2 -1.82 13.31 26.61
N ASP A 3 -2.55 12.26 27.00
CA ASP A 3 -2.81 11.11 26.13
C ASP A 3 -3.46 11.65 24.85
N LYS A 4 -2.73 11.56 23.73
CA LYS A 4 -3.34 11.79 22.41
C LYS A 4 -4.34 10.67 22.23
N VAL A 5 -5.63 10.97 22.35
CA VAL A 5 -6.70 10.08 21.92
C VAL A 5 -6.48 9.84 20.43
N GLU A 6 -6.02 8.64 20.08
CA GLU A 6 -5.90 8.23 18.68
C GLU A 6 -7.31 8.09 18.11
N VAL A 7 -7.71 9.07 17.30
CA VAL A 7 -9.00 9.04 16.59
C VAL A 7 -8.90 8.01 15.48
N MET A 8 -9.75 6.99 15.53
CA MET A 8 -9.78 5.92 14.54
C MET A 8 -10.48 6.40 13.28
N HIS A 9 -9.88 6.17 12.12
CA HIS A 9 -10.49 6.49 10.83
C HIS A 9 -11.36 5.33 10.35
N VAL A 10 -12.65 5.61 10.09
CA VAL A 10 -13.63 4.64 9.59
C VAL A 10 -14.18 5.14 8.26
N ILE A 11 -14.14 4.29 7.23
CA ILE A 11 -14.74 4.57 5.92
C ILE A 11 -15.98 3.69 5.75
N LEU A 12 -17.12 4.33 5.53
CA LEU A 12 -18.36 3.65 5.18
C LEU A 12 -18.48 3.62 3.65
N VAL A 13 -18.34 2.43 3.06
CA VAL A 13 -18.38 2.24 1.61
C VAL A 13 -19.78 1.82 1.19
N THR A 14 -20.41 2.64 0.34
CA THR A 14 -21.75 2.40 -0.17
C THR A 14 -21.92 2.82 -1.64
N GLY A 15 -23.10 2.56 -2.21
CA GLY A 15 -23.43 2.79 -3.62
C GLY A 15 -24.34 1.68 -4.16
N PRO A 16 -24.95 1.89 -5.34
CA PRO A 16 -25.82 0.90 -5.94
C PRO A 16 -25.05 -0.36 -6.34
N SER A 17 -25.76 -1.48 -6.38
CA SER A 17 -25.24 -2.77 -6.78
C SER A 17 -24.59 -2.70 -8.16
N GLY A 18 -23.34 -3.15 -8.26
CA GLY A 18 -22.56 -3.09 -9.50
C GLY A 18 -21.71 -1.82 -9.67
N ALA A 19 -21.79 -0.84 -8.76
CA ALA A 19 -20.93 0.35 -8.79
C ALA A 19 -19.45 0.08 -8.45
N GLY A 20 -19.09 -1.15 -8.03
CA GLY A 20 -17.71 -1.51 -7.70
C GLY A 20 -17.37 -1.49 -6.21
N ARG A 21 -18.38 -1.57 -5.34
CA ARG A 21 -18.27 -1.56 -3.87
C ARG A 21 -17.26 -2.56 -3.33
N THR A 22 -17.40 -3.84 -3.69
CA THR A 22 -16.45 -4.90 -3.30
C THR A 22 -15.03 -4.61 -3.81
N THR A 23 -14.89 -4.10 -5.03
CA THR A 23 -13.58 -3.72 -5.59
C THR A 23 -12.94 -2.58 -4.80
N ALA A 24 -13.72 -1.58 -4.41
CA ALA A 24 -13.25 -0.47 -3.59
C ALA A 24 -12.84 -0.90 -2.19
N ILE A 25 -13.62 -1.80 -1.55
CA ILE A 25 -13.30 -2.38 -0.25
C ILE A 25 -11.95 -3.09 -0.29
N ASN A 26 -11.71 -3.93 -1.30
CA ASN A 26 -10.41 -4.61 -1.48
C ASN A 26 -9.26 -3.59 -1.66
N PHE A 27 -9.49 -2.50 -2.40
CA PHE A 27 -8.48 -1.46 -2.56
C PHE A 27 -8.23 -0.66 -1.26
N LEU A 28 -9.23 -0.54 -0.39
CA LEU A 28 -9.04 0.04 0.94
C LEU A 28 -8.23 -0.91 1.84
N GLU A 29 -8.42 -2.23 1.73
CA GLU A 29 -7.53 -3.20 2.38
C GLU A 29 -6.08 -3.04 1.91
N ASP A 30 -5.88 -2.92 0.59
CA ASP A 30 -4.59 -2.63 -0.01
C ASP A 30 -4.02 -1.28 0.46
N ALA A 31 -4.87 -0.32 0.82
CA ALA A 31 -4.50 0.96 1.43
C ALA A 31 -4.22 0.88 2.94
N GLY A 32 -4.47 -0.27 3.58
CA GLY A 32 -4.14 -0.53 4.99
C GLY A 32 -5.31 -0.42 5.96
N PHE A 33 -6.53 -0.35 5.46
CA PHE A 33 -7.73 -0.50 6.26
C PHE A 33 -7.96 -1.98 6.58
N GLU A 34 -8.46 -2.27 7.77
CA GLU A 34 -9.14 -3.55 8.02
C GLU A 34 -10.54 -3.44 7.42
N ALA A 35 -10.95 -4.38 6.57
CA ALA A 35 -12.22 -4.25 5.87
C ALA A 35 -13.20 -5.38 6.16
N ILE A 36 -14.48 -5.01 6.19
CA ILE A 36 -15.59 -5.93 6.39
C ILE A 36 -16.68 -5.58 5.37
N ASP A 37 -16.89 -6.45 4.38
CA ASP A 37 -17.98 -6.29 3.41
C ASP A 37 -19.31 -6.80 3.98
N ASN A 38 -20.40 -6.15 3.56
CA ASN A 38 -21.77 -6.51 3.85
C ASN A 38 -22.08 -6.61 5.36
N VAL A 39 -21.68 -5.59 6.13
CA VAL A 39 -21.96 -5.52 7.56
C VAL A 39 -23.45 -5.20 7.78
N PRO A 40 -24.16 -5.96 8.63
CA PRO A 40 -25.51 -5.59 9.06
C PRO A 40 -25.50 -4.24 9.78
N LEU A 41 -26.43 -3.35 9.43
CA LEU A 41 -26.50 -2.00 10.00
C LEU A 41 -26.56 -2.01 11.55
N THR A 42 -27.29 -2.97 12.11
CA THR A 42 -27.42 -3.17 13.56
C THR A 42 -26.13 -3.60 14.28
N LEU A 43 -25.16 -4.15 13.54
CA LEU A 43 -23.88 -4.59 14.08
C LEU A 43 -22.77 -3.57 13.89
N ALA A 44 -22.90 -2.63 12.95
CA ALA A 44 -21.84 -1.68 12.64
C ALA A 44 -21.43 -0.81 13.85
N PRO A 45 -22.34 -0.23 14.66
CA PRO A 45 -21.97 0.50 15.87
C PRO A 45 -21.25 -0.37 16.91
N ARG A 46 -21.68 -1.63 17.05
CA ARG A 46 -21.15 -2.57 18.05
C ARG A 46 -19.70 -2.99 17.81
N LEU A 47 -19.18 -2.79 16.60
CA LEU A 47 -17.76 -3.04 16.31
C LEU A 47 -16.84 -2.10 17.10
N PHE A 48 -17.38 -0.96 17.55
CA PHE A 48 -16.67 0.05 18.31
C PHE A 48 -16.93 -0.04 19.82
N ASP A 49 -17.76 -0.99 20.27
CA ASP A 49 -18.01 -1.25 21.69
C ASP A 49 -16.83 -2.04 22.29
N GLY A 50 -16.05 -1.37 23.13
CA GLY A 50 -14.98 -2.00 23.92
C GLY A 50 -13.71 -2.37 23.16
N SER A 51 -13.54 -1.91 21.91
CA SER A 51 -12.40 -2.29 21.08
C SER A 51 -11.16 -1.40 21.24
N SER A 52 -10.02 -2.06 21.51
CA SER A 52 -8.66 -1.57 21.27
C SER A 52 -8.26 -1.80 19.80
N LEU A 53 -9.16 -1.43 18.87
CA LEU A 53 -8.87 -1.49 17.44
C LEU A 53 -7.90 -0.33 17.16
N ASN A 54 -6.66 -0.65 16.78
CA ASN A 54 -5.62 0.36 16.51
C ASN A 54 -5.42 0.60 15.00
N ARG A 55 -6.33 0.10 14.15
CA ARG A 55 -6.24 0.18 12.69
C ARG A 55 -7.47 0.89 12.12
N PRO A 56 -7.29 1.63 11.02
CA PRO A 56 -8.43 2.24 10.34
C PRO A 56 -9.31 1.15 9.71
N LEU A 57 -10.62 1.37 9.64
CA LEU A 57 -11.63 0.35 9.28
C LEU A 57 -12.44 0.76 8.05
N ALA A 58 -12.70 -0.18 7.13
CA ALA A 58 -13.56 0.03 5.97
C ALA A 58 -14.80 -0.89 6.06
N LEU A 59 -15.98 -0.31 6.16
CA LEU A 59 -17.24 -1.05 6.32
C LEU A 59 -18.09 -0.93 5.06
N GLY A 60 -18.40 -2.07 4.44
CA GLY A 60 -19.31 -2.13 3.32
C GLY A 60 -20.77 -2.13 3.76
N LEU A 61 -21.50 -1.04 3.49
CA LEU A 61 -22.94 -0.94 3.70
C LEU A 61 -23.70 -1.16 2.38
N ASP A 62 -24.61 -2.13 2.36
CA ASP A 62 -25.29 -2.64 1.16
C ASP A 62 -26.81 -2.79 1.38
N THR A 63 -27.59 -2.63 0.31
CA THR A 63 -29.02 -2.96 0.25
C THR A 63 -29.32 -4.45 0.32
N ARG A 64 -28.31 -5.32 0.19
CA ARG A 64 -28.46 -6.80 0.31
C ARG A 64 -28.87 -7.28 1.70
N ASN A 65 -28.80 -6.45 2.74
CA ASN A 65 -29.22 -6.85 4.08
C ASN A 65 -30.73 -7.03 4.16
N ARG A 66 -31.19 -8.13 4.77
CA ARG A 66 -32.62 -8.51 4.84
C ARG A 66 -33.51 -7.44 5.50
N ASP A 67 -32.94 -6.71 6.46
CA ASP A 67 -33.60 -5.64 7.20
C ASP A 67 -33.10 -4.25 6.77
N PHE A 68 -32.58 -4.12 5.53
CA PHE A 68 -32.07 -2.85 5.04
C PHE A 68 -33.19 -1.80 4.98
N SER A 69 -32.93 -0.65 5.63
CA SER A 69 -33.73 0.55 5.52
C SER A 69 -32.80 1.73 5.33
N ILE A 70 -33.13 2.61 4.39
CA ILE A 70 -32.34 3.83 4.17
C ILE A 70 -32.30 4.72 5.41
N ASN A 71 -33.41 4.77 6.16
CA ASN A 71 -33.48 5.53 7.42
C ASN A 71 -32.50 4.93 8.44
N GLN A 72 -32.52 3.60 8.61
CA GLN A 72 -31.61 2.93 9.53
C GLN A 72 -30.14 3.11 9.10
N MET A 73 -29.86 3.15 7.81
CA MET A 73 -28.52 3.41 7.30
C MET A 73 -28.06 4.84 7.66
N MET A 74 -28.93 5.83 7.50
CA MET A 74 -28.63 7.22 7.89
C MET A 74 -28.45 7.33 9.42
N ASP A 75 -29.35 6.73 10.20
CA ASP A 75 -29.24 6.67 11.66
C ASP A 75 -27.91 6.05 12.10
N THR A 76 -27.49 4.96 11.44
CA THR A 76 -26.20 4.30 11.70
C THR A 76 -25.01 5.20 11.36
N ILE A 77 -25.06 5.92 10.24
CA ILE A 77 -24.00 6.87 9.84
C ILE A 77 -23.89 7.99 10.88
N ASP A 78 -25.02 8.53 11.31
CA ASP A 78 -25.05 9.65 12.26
C ASP A 78 -24.65 9.20 13.68
N GLU A 79 -25.05 8.01 14.12
CA GLU A 79 -24.60 7.39 15.38
C GLU A 79 -23.07 7.24 15.38
N LEU A 80 -22.50 6.65 14.33
CA LEU A 80 -21.06 6.48 14.20
C LEU A 80 -20.32 7.83 14.13
N ALA A 81 -20.86 8.80 13.38
CA ALA A 81 -20.26 10.13 13.24
C ALA A 81 -20.34 10.96 14.53
N SER A 82 -21.29 10.67 15.43
CA SER A 82 -21.41 11.32 16.74
C SER A 82 -20.37 10.85 17.76
N ASN A 83 -19.62 9.79 17.46
CA ASN A 83 -18.59 9.27 18.35
C ASN A 83 -17.27 10.02 18.16
N ASP A 84 -16.88 10.83 19.16
CA ASP A 84 -15.66 11.65 19.13
C ASP A 84 -14.35 10.86 18.96
N LYS A 85 -14.36 9.54 19.16
CA LYS A 85 -13.19 8.67 18.93
C LYS A 85 -13.06 8.21 17.48
N LEU A 86 -14.08 8.45 16.66
CA LEU A 86 -14.14 8.02 15.27
C LEU A 86 -14.10 9.24 14.35
N LYS A 87 -13.23 9.18 13.34
CA LYS A 87 -13.34 10.00 12.14
C LYS A 87 -14.07 9.18 11.09
N VAL A 88 -15.36 9.45 10.89
CA VAL A 88 -16.20 8.71 9.93
C VAL A 88 -16.27 9.48 8.61
N GLU A 89 -15.99 8.80 7.50
CA GLU A 89 -16.18 9.33 6.14
C GLU A 89 -17.01 8.35 5.31
N VAL A 90 -17.98 8.86 4.57
CA VAL A 90 -18.85 8.08 3.68
C VAL A 90 -18.33 8.15 2.25
N LEU A 91 -17.89 7.01 1.73
CA LEU A 91 -17.52 6.82 0.33
C LEU A 91 -18.72 6.26 -0.45
N TYR A 92 -19.24 7.06 -1.37
CA TYR A 92 -20.28 6.66 -2.31
C TYR A 92 -19.69 6.40 -3.69
N LEU A 93 -19.84 5.16 -4.18
CA LEU A 93 -19.52 4.82 -5.55
C LEU A 93 -20.75 4.99 -6.42
N ASP A 94 -20.64 5.84 -7.43
CA ASP A 94 -21.73 6.09 -8.37
C ASP A 94 -21.49 5.39 -9.70
N CYS A 95 -22.55 5.16 -10.45
CA CYS A 95 -22.49 4.59 -11.78
C CYS A 95 -23.79 4.86 -12.55
N THR A 96 -23.68 5.17 -13.84
CA THR A 96 -24.85 5.32 -14.71
C THR A 96 -25.62 4.02 -14.86
N VAL A 97 -26.95 4.14 -15.05
CA VAL A 97 -27.86 3.00 -15.25
C VAL A 97 -27.39 2.09 -16.40
N ASP A 98 -27.02 2.66 -17.54
CA ASP A 98 -26.58 1.90 -18.71
C ASP A 98 -25.34 1.04 -18.42
N MET A 99 -24.38 1.60 -17.67
CA MET A 99 -23.17 0.89 -17.28
C MET A 99 -23.48 -0.19 -16.23
N LEU A 100 -24.38 0.06 -15.28
CA LEU A 100 -24.83 -0.95 -14.33
C LEU A 100 -25.49 -2.14 -15.04
N ILE A 101 -26.38 -1.88 -16.01
CA ILE A 101 -27.00 -2.93 -16.84
C ILE A 101 -25.93 -3.76 -17.54
N GLN A 102 -24.94 -3.10 -18.15
CA GLN A 102 -23.83 -3.77 -18.82
C GLN A 102 -23.06 -4.67 -17.85
N ARG A 103 -22.67 -4.17 -16.67
CA ARG A 103 -21.94 -4.95 -15.65
C ARG A 103 -22.72 -6.15 -15.14
N PHE A 104 -24.03 -6.01 -14.93
CA PHE A 104 -24.89 -7.14 -14.55
C PHE A 104 -24.99 -8.20 -15.63
N SER A 105 -25.10 -7.78 -16.89
CA SER A 105 -25.11 -8.66 -18.07
C SER A 105 -23.79 -9.43 -18.19
N GLU A 106 -22.65 -8.72 -18.10
CA GLU A 106 -21.30 -9.32 -18.15
C GLU A 106 -21.07 -10.31 -17.01
N ALA A 107 -21.47 -9.95 -15.79
CA ALA A 107 -21.34 -10.82 -14.63
C ALA A 107 -22.35 -11.97 -14.58
N ARG A 108 -23.36 -11.96 -15.48
CA ARG A 108 -24.48 -12.92 -15.51
C ARG A 108 -25.15 -13.10 -14.14
N ARG A 109 -25.19 -12.03 -13.33
CA ARG A 109 -25.76 -12.02 -11.98
C ARG A 109 -27.19 -11.47 -12.01
N ARG A 110 -28.05 -12.00 -11.14
CA ARG A 110 -29.38 -11.43 -10.90
C ARG A 110 -29.28 -10.27 -9.92
N HIS A 111 -30.21 -9.32 -10.01
CA HIS A 111 -30.32 -8.22 -9.06
C HIS A 111 -31.11 -8.70 -7.83
N HIS A 112 -30.61 -8.47 -6.60
CA HIS A 112 -31.25 -9.00 -5.39
C HIS A 112 -32.63 -8.36 -5.10
N LEU A 113 -32.83 -7.09 -5.46
CA LEU A 113 -34.15 -6.41 -5.40
C LEU A 113 -35.11 -6.82 -6.53
N SER A 114 -34.65 -7.59 -7.52
CA SER A 114 -35.49 -8.10 -8.61
C SER A 114 -35.03 -9.50 -9.01
N PRO A 115 -35.19 -10.50 -8.12
CA PRO A 115 -34.62 -11.85 -8.32
C PRO A 115 -35.31 -12.64 -9.44
N ASP A 116 -36.57 -12.32 -9.73
CA ASP A 116 -37.39 -12.93 -10.79
C ASP A 116 -37.69 -11.96 -11.94
N GLY A 117 -37.14 -10.73 -11.89
CA GLY A 117 -37.39 -9.66 -12.85
C GLY A 117 -36.18 -9.26 -13.68
N VAL A 118 -36.32 -8.15 -14.41
CA VAL A 118 -35.25 -7.57 -15.24
C VAL A 118 -34.32 -6.75 -14.35
N ALA A 119 -33.00 -6.88 -14.56
CA ALA A 119 -31.99 -6.16 -13.77
C ALA A 119 -32.24 -4.64 -13.69
N LEU A 120 -32.74 -4.02 -14.76
CA LEU A 120 -33.10 -2.60 -14.80
C LEU A 120 -34.07 -2.20 -13.68
N ALA A 121 -35.11 -2.99 -13.42
CA ALA A 121 -36.07 -2.68 -12.37
C ALA A 121 -35.38 -2.64 -10.99
N GLY A 122 -34.55 -3.65 -10.71
CA GLY A 122 -33.75 -3.69 -9.49
C GLY A 122 -32.78 -2.51 -9.37
N ILE A 123 -32.08 -2.15 -10.45
CA ILE A 123 -31.12 -1.03 -10.49
C ILE A 123 -31.82 0.29 -10.18
N LEU A 124 -32.99 0.55 -10.76
CA LEU A 124 -33.75 1.78 -10.52
C LEU A 124 -34.21 1.87 -9.07
N THR A 125 -34.74 0.78 -8.51
CA THR A 125 -35.09 0.73 -7.08
C THR A 125 -33.88 0.97 -6.19
N ASP A 126 -32.74 0.37 -6.51
CA ASP A 126 -31.51 0.50 -5.72
C ASP A 126 -30.98 1.94 -5.72
N LEU A 127 -30.99 2.59 -6.89
CA LEU A 127 -30.62 4.00 -7.05
C LEU A 127 -31.54 4.94 -6.27
N GLU A 128 -32.85 4.68 -6.30
CA GLU A 128 -33.85 5.46 -5.56
C GLU A 128 -33.60 5.36 -4.05
N LEU A 129 -33.43 4.13 -3.53
CA LEU A 129 -33.12 3.89 -2.12
C LEU A 129 -31.82 4.59 -1.70
N MET A 130 -30.83 4.65 -2.60
CA MET A 130 -29.50 5.18 -2.30
C MET A 130 -29.37 6.71 -2.44
N GLN A 131 -30.43 7.44 -2.81
CA GLN A 131 -30.34 8.90 -3.00
C GLN A 131 -29.94 9.66 -1.72
N ALA A 132 -30.46 9.25 -0.56
CA ALA A 132 -30.12 9.87 0.72
C ALA A 132 -28.64 9.63 1.06
N ALA A 133 -28.15 8.39 0.90
CA ALA A 133 -26.76 8.03 1.11
C ALA A 133 -25.81 8.78 0.15
N ARG A 134 -26.21 8.95 -1.11
CA ARG A 134 -25.48 9.74 -2.10
C ARG A 134 -25.34 11.20 -1.67
N THR A 135 -26.41 11.78 -1.15
CA THR A 135 -26.44 13.19 -0.71
C THR A 135 -25.60 13.41 0.54
N ARG A 136 -25.57 12.40 1.43
CA ARG A 136 -24.79 12.40 2.68
C ARG A 136 -23.29 12.11 2.48
N ALA A 137 -22.90 11.67 1.28
CA ALA A 137 -21.55 11.21 0.99
C ALA A 137 -20.51 12.31 1.15
N ASP A 138 -19.42 12.01 1.87
CA ASP A 138 -18.27 12.89 1.99
C ASP A 138 -17.40 12.82 0.72
N ILE A 139 -17.33 11.62 0.11
CA ILE A 139 -16.56 11.35 -1.10
C ILE A 139 -17.46 10.62 -2.10
N LEU A 140 -17.58 11.17 -3.30
CA LEU A 140 -18.32 10.56 -4.40
C LEU A 140 -17.36 10.23 -5.54
N ILE A 141 -17.32 8.97 -5.96
CA ILE A 141 -16.54 8.51 -7.11
C ILE A 141 -17.47 7.95 -8.17
N ASP A 142 -17.56 8.62 -9.32
CA ASP A 142 -18.25 8.09 -10.50
C ASP A 142 -17.38 7.02 -11.19
N THR A 143 -17.86 5.78 -11.15
CA THR A 143 -17.18 4.61 -11.71
C THR A 143 -17.59 4.29 -13.15
N THR A 144 -18.45 5.09 -13.78
CA THR A 144 -19.06 4.81 -15.09
C THR A 144 -18.02 4.51 -16.16
N LYS A 145 -16.91 5.25 -16.18
CA LYS A 145 -15.84 5.10 -17.19
C LYS A 145 -14.52 4.63 -16.61
N LEU A 146 -14.50 4.25 -15.32
CA LEU A 146 -13.27 3.88 -14.65
C LEU A 146 -12.97 2.39 -14.86
N SER A 147 -11.73 2.10 -15.25
CA SER A 147 -11.17 0.76 -15.09
C SER A 147 -10.89 0.45 -13.61
N PRO A 148 -10.75 -0.82 -13.23
CA PRO A 148 -10.37 -1.18 -11.86
C PRO A 148 -9.07 -0.50 -11.41
N GLN A 149 -8.08 -0.36 -12.30
CA GLN A 149 -6.82 0.31 -12.00
C GLN A 149 -7.02 1.81 -11.74
N GLN A 150 -7.88 2.49 -12.51
CA GLN A 150 -8.17 3.91 -12.28
C GLN A 150 -8.95 4.13 -10.98
N LEU A 151 -9.87 3.22 -10.63
CA LEU A 151 -10.58 3.24 -9.35
C LEU A 151 -9.60 3.05 -8.18
N HIS A 152 -8.65 2.11 -8.29
CA HIS A 152 -7.59 1.92 -7.30
C HIS A 152 -6.77 3.20 -7.08
N THR A 153 -6.35 3.86 -8.17
CA THR A 153 -5.61 5.14 -8.08
C THR A 153 -6.43 6.23 -7.38
N GLN A 154 -7.74 6.33 -7.68
CA GLN A 154 -8.62 7.30 -7.02
C GLN A 154 -8.74 7.03 -5.51
N ILE A 155 -9.02 5.78 -5.12
CA ILE A 155 -9.16 5.38 -3.71
C ILE A 155 -7.85 5.61 -2.96
N THR A 156 -6.73 5.22 -3.55
CA THR A 156 -5.39 5.48 -3.01
C THR A 156 -5.17 6.97 -2.80
N LYS A 157 -5.53 7.80 -3.78
CA LYS A 157 -5.40 9.25 -3.67
C LYS A 157 -6.23 9.80 -2.52
N TYR A 158 -7.51 9.42 -2.38
CA TYR A 158 -8.36 9.95 -1.31
C TYR A 158 -7.92 9.52 0.09
N PHE A 159 -7.54 8.26 0.26
CA PHE A 159 -7.40 7.67 1.60
C PHE A 159 -5.95 7.38 2.02
N MET A 160 -4.98 7.42 1.11
CA MET A 160 -3.54 7.36 1.44
C MET A 160 -2.87 8.74 1.51
N LEU A 161 -3.59 9.85 1.31
CA LEU A 161 -3.06 11.20 1.50
C LEU A 161 -2.71 11.55 2.97
N GLY A 162 -3.09 10.71 3.93
CA GLY A 162 -2.72 10.84 5.35
C GLY A 162 -1.98 9.63 5.94
N SER A 163 -2.16 8.43 5.37
CA SER A 163 -1.42 7.23 5.73
C SER A 163 -0.40 6.94 4.63
N THR A 164 0.79 7.55 4.72
CA THR A 164 1.92 7.06 3.95
C THR A 164 2.16 5.61 4.41
N LYS A 165 1.66 4.59 3.70
CA LYS A 165 2.36 3.31 3.64
C LYS A 165 3.74 3.67 3.11
N LYS A 166 4.68 3.86 4.03
CA LYS A 166 6.06 4.22 3.70
C LYS A 166 6.56 3.11 2.82
N LEU A 167 6.97 3.45 1.59
CA LEU A 167 7.62 2.51 0.69
C LEU A 167 8.71 1.77 1.47
N ALA A 168 8.60 0.45 1.59
CA ALA A 168 9.58 -0.34 2.31
C ALA A 168 10.79 -0.58 1.40
N ILE A 169 11.90 0.08 1.71
CA ILE A 169 13.12 -0.04 0.92
C ILE A 169 13.98 -1.17 1.51
N SER A 170 14.44 -2.07 0.64
CA SER A 170 15.39 -3.11 1.00
C SER A 170 16.66 -2.96 0.19
N VAL A 171 17.78 -2.80 0.87
CA VAL A 171 19.12 -2.78 0.26
C VAL A 171 19.77 -4.13 0.49
N GLN A 172 20.37 -4.72 -0.54
CA GLN A 172 21.05 -6.00 -0.40
C GLN A 172 22.39 -6.05 -1.13
N SER A 173 23.36 -6.76 -0.55
CA SER A 173 24.60 -7.10 -1.24
C SER A 173 24.61 -8.57 -1.64
N PHE A 174 25.13 -8.86 -2.83
CA PHE A 174 25.22 -10.23 -3.34
C PHE A 174 26.51 -10.54 -4.11
N SER A 175 26.77 -11.83 -4.33
CA SER A 175 27.82 -12.35 -5.20
C SER A 175 27.30 -12.70 -6.60
N TYR A 176 27.89 -12.13 -7.64
CA TYR A 176 27.65 -12.57 -9.02
C TYR A 176 28.05 -14.05 -9.23
N ARG A 177 29.07 -14.55 -8.53
CA ARG A 177 29.47 -15.96 -8.56
C ARG A 177 28.38 -16.90 -8.01
N ARG A 178 27.55 -16.42 -7.06
CA ARG A 178 26.42 -17.17 -6.48
C ARG A 178 25.08 -16.85 -7.14
N GLY A 179 25.10 -16.14 -8.26
CA GLY A 179 23.92 -15.71 -9.02
C GLY A 179 23.20 -14.50 -8.41
N VAL A 180 22.40 -13.82 -9.22
CA VAL A 180 21.62 -12.65 -8.81
C VAL A 180 20.43 -13.09 -7.95
N PRO A 181 20.18 -12.45 -6.78
CA PRO A 181 18.97 -12.69 -5.99
C PRO A 181 17.68 -12.42 -6.79
N ARG A 182 16.63 -13.21 -6.52
CA ARG A 182 15.30 -12.94 -7.08
C ARG A 182 14.68 -11.72 -6.39
N GLY A 183 13.85 -10.98 -7.12
CA GLY A 183 13.10 -9.85 -6.57
C GLY A 183 13.94 -8.60 -6.32
N ILE A 184 15.07 -8.43 -7.00
CA ILE A 184 15.76 -7.13 -7.08
C ILE A 184 15.11 -6.30 -8.19
N ASP A 185 14.68 -5.08 -7.86
CA ASP A 185 14.14 -4.11 -8.82
C ASP A 185 15.27 -3.33 -9.51
N MET A 186 16.28 -2.91 -8.74
CA MET A 186 17.41 -2.12 -9.24
C MET A 186 18.74 -2.77 -8.84
N MET A 187 19.64 -2.98 -9.79
CA MET A 187 20.90 -3.68 -9.54
C MET A 187 22.11 -2.87 -10.02
N PHE A 188 23.12 -2.76 -9.17
CA PHE A 188 24.34 -2.01 -9.44
C PHE A 188 25.60 -2.89 -9.29
N ASP A 189 26.41 -2.95 -10.35
CA ASP A 189 27.66 -3.69 -10.36
C ASP A 189 28.80 -2.89 -9.70
N CYS A 190 29.38 -3.43 -8.64
CA CYS A 190 30.49 -2.84 -7.89
C CYS A 190 31.86 -3.46 -8.23
N ARG A 191 31.95 -4.34 -9.25
CA ARG A 191 33.20 -5.05 -9.60
C ARG A 191 34.31 -4.17 -10.14
N PHE A 192 33.99 -2.95 -10.58
CA PHE A 192 34.97 -2.00 -11.10
C PHE A 192 35.73 -1.25 -9.99
N LEU A 193 35.21 -1.24 -8.75
CA LEU A 193 35.87 -0.59 -7.61
C LEU A 193 37.11 -1.39 -7.15
N ARG A 194 38.07 -0.68 -6.54
CA ARG A 194 39.26 -1.24 -5.89
C ARG A 194 38.91 -2.50 -5.10
N ASN A 195 39.62 -3.59 -5.40
CA ASN A 195 39.36 -4.90 -4.81
C ASN A 195 40.22 -5.12 -3.55
N PRO A 196 39.63 -5.22 -2.35
CA PRO A 196 40.39 -5.43 -1.10
C PRO A 196 41.02 -6.82 -0.98
N HIS A 197 40.61 -7.77 -1.82
CA HIS A 197 41.06 -9.17 -1.76
C HIS A 197 42.60 -9.35 -1.86
N TRP A 198 43.29 -8.41 -2.49
CA TRP A 198 44.75 -8.47 -2.67
C TRP A 198 45.53 -7.83 -1.51
N GLN A 199 44.85 -7.16 -0.58
CA GLN A 199 45.45 -6.62 0.63
C GLN A 199 45.37 -7.69 1.71
N LYS A 200 46.54 -8.16 2.18
CA LYS A 200 46.64 -9.26 3.14
C LYS A 200 45.79 -9.00 4.38
N ASP A 201 45.82 -7.78 4.88
CA ASP A 201 45.15 -7.38 6.13
C ASP A 201 43.64 -7.15 5.94
N LEU A 202 43.15 -7.01 4.71
CA LEU A 202 41.73 -6.77 4.41
C LEU A 202 41.02 -7.98 3.79
N ARG A 203 41.78 -9.01 3.39
CA ARG A 203 41.25 -10.17 2.64
C ARG A 203 40.24 -10.95 3.47
N ASP A 204 40.53 -11.11 4.76
CA ASP A 204 39.76 -11.94 5.67
C ASP A 204 38.63 -11.14 6.37
N GLU A 205 38.68 -9.81 6.28
CA GLU A 205 37.63 -8.87 6.72
C GLU A 205 36.41 -8.81 5.79
N THR A 206 35.36 -8.08 6.19
CA THR A 206 34.16 -7.85 5.37
C THR A 206 33.96 -6.37 5.09
N GLY A 207 33.06 -6.04 4.13
CA GLY A 207 32.70 -4.64 3.86
C GLY A 207 31.99 -3.91 5.01
N LEU A 208 31.72 -4.59 6.14
CA LEU A 208 31.27 -3.97 7.38
C LEU A 208 32.44 -3.33 8.16
N HIS A 209 33.67 -3.82 7.97
CA HIS A 209 34.85 -3.31 8.66
C HIS A 209 35.26 -1.93 8.11
N SER A 210 35.57 -0.99 9.00
CA SER A 210 35.92 0.40 8.65
C SER A 210 37.06 0.48 7.63
N ASP A 211 38.09 -0.35 7.81
CA ASP A 211 39.27 -0.31 6.95
C ASP A 211 38.98 -0.81 5.53
N VAL A 212 38.08 -1.80 5.40
CA VAL A 212 37.60 -2.25 4.09
C VAL A 212 36.76 -1.15 3.44
N GLN A 213 35.88 -0.48 4.21
CA GLN A 213 35.09 0.63 3.70
C GLN A 213 35.97 1.79 3.23
N ALA A 214 36.97 2.18 4.02
CA ALA A 214 37.93 3.23 3.69
C ALA A 214 38.73 2.87 2.43
N PHE A 215 39.20 1.63 2.33
CA PHE A 215 39.94 1.17 1.16
C PHE A 215 39.09 1.20 -0.12
N VAL A 216 37.86 0.67 -0.08
CA VAL A 216 36.95 0.71 -1.24
C VAL A 216 36.56 2.16 -1.59
N SER A 217 36.32 3.00 -0.58
CA SER A 217 35.94 4.41 -0.76
C SER A 217 37.07 5.28 -1.31
N SER A 218 38.33 4.84 -1.17
CA SER A 218 39.49 5.51 -1.76
C SER A 218 39.61 5.37 -3.29
N ASP A 219 38.76 4.57 -3.93
CA ASP A 219 38.71 4.48 -5.39
C ASP A 219 38.29 5.83 -5.99
N LYS A 220 39.02 6.32 -7.00
CA LYS A 220 38.73 7.59 -7.69
C LYS A 220 37.31 7.69 -8.26
N ASN A 221 36.68 6.56 -8.55
CA ASN A 221 35.33 6.48 -9.10
C ASN A 221 34.25 6.32 -8.02
N PHE A 222 34.62 5.99 -6.78
CA PHE A 222 33.67 5.67 -5.72
C PHE A 222 32.67 6.80 -5.46
N LEU A 223 33.17 8.01 -5.19
CA LEU A 223 32.32 9.15 -4.88
C LEU A 223 31.39 9.51 -6.04
N LYS A 224 31.89 9.46 -7.29
CA LYS A 224 31.08 9.72 -8.48
C LYS A 224 29.97 8.68 -8.64
N PHE A 225 30.29 7.41 -8.43
CA PHE A 225 29.32 6.31 -8.50
C PHE A 225 28.25 6.42 -7.43
N ARG A 226 28.65 6.64 -6.16
CA ARG A 226 27.75 6.89 -5.04
C ARG A 226 26.77 8.02 -5.33
N ASN A 227 27.28 9.18 -5.77
CA ASN A 227 26.43 10.34 -6.04
C ASN A 227 25.45 10.10 -7.20
N LYS A 228 25.83 9.33 -8.23
CA LYS A 228 24.93 8.98 -9.33
C LYS A 228 23.82 8.03 -8.89
N ILE A 229 24.12 7.04 -8.05
CA ILE A 229 23.12 6.13 -7.52
C ILE A 229 22.18 6.88 -6.56
N LEU A 230 22.72 7.74 -5.71
CA LEU A 230 21.92 8.54 -4.78
C LEU A 230 21.00 9.51 -5.52
N GLY A 231 21.50 10.23 -6.53
CA GLY A 231 20.65 11.12 -7.34
C GLY A 231 19.58 10.35 -8.14
N LEU A 232 19.87 9.12 -8.57
CA LEU A 232 18.84 8.26 -9.16
C LEU A 232 17.81 7.84 -8.11
N ALA A 233 18.25 7.48 -6.91
CA ALA A 233 17.38 7.09 -5.80
C ALA A 233 16.42 8.22 -5.37
N GLU A 234 16.92 9.45 -5.30
CA GLU A 234 16.14 10.66 -5.01
C GLU A 234 15.01 10.88 -6.03
N LEU A 235 15.22 10.47 -7.29
CA LEU A 235 14.20 10.54 -8.33
C LEU A 235 13.19 9.37 -8.23
N VAL A 236 13.67 8.14 -8.13
CA VAL A 236 12.82 6.95 -8.32
C VAL A 236 12.08 6.51 -7.07
N ILE A 237 12.64 6.74 -5.87
CA ILE A 237 11.99 6.34 -4.61
C ILE A 237 10.66 7.09 -4.43
N PRO A 238 10.58 8.43 -4.54
CA PRO A 238 9.31 9.15 -4.45
C PRO A 238 8.35 8.77 -5.58
N ALA A 239 8.86 8.53 -6.80
CA ALA A 239 8.03 8.13 -7.93
C ALA A 239 7.36 6.77 -7.70
N HIS A 240 8.10 5.77 -7.21
CA HIS A 240 7.52 4.47 -6.83
C HIS A 240 6.55 4.58 -5.65
N GLN A 241 6.83 5.46 -4.68
CA GLN A 241 5.89 5.70 -3.60
C GLN A 241 4.58 6.31 -4.13
N ALA A 242 4.65 7.28 -5.04
CA ALA A 242 3.49 7.90 -5.67
C ALA A 242 2.69 6.94 -6.56
N GLU A 243 3.36 5.95 -7.17
CA GLU A 243 2.73 4.85 -7.91
C GLU A 243 1.97 3.87 -6.98
N GLY A 244 2.18 3.94 -5.67
CA GLY A 244 1.56 3.05 -4.68
C GLY A 244 2.32 1.75 -4.47
N ARG A 245 3.61 1.69 -4.83
CA ARG A 245 4.44 0.49 -4.64
C ARG A 245 4.71 0.26 -3.15
N SER A 246 4.51 -0.97 -2.68
CA SER A 246 4.74 -1.33 -1.28
C SER A 246 6.22 -1.60 -0.95
N TYR A 247 6.98 -2.13 -1.91
CA TYR A 247 8.38 -2.54 -1.73
C TYR A 247 9.26 -2.05 -2.89
N LEU A 248 10.50 -1.70 -2.56
CA LEU A 248 11.56 -1.44 -3.53
C LEU A 248 12.86 -2.13 -3.08
N SER A 249 13.37 -3.07 -3.89
CA SER A 249 14.61 -3.79 -3.59
C SER A 249 15.77 -3.33 -4.47
N ILE A 250 16.84 -2.86 -3.84
CA ILE A 250 18.04 -2.33 -4.47
C ILE A 250 19.23 -3.23 -4.13
N GLY A 251 19.86 -3.82 -5.16
CA GLY A 251 20.93 -4.79 -5.04
C GLY A 251 22.30 -4.25 -5.49
N PHE A 252 23.33 -4.51 -4.69
CA PHE A 252 24.73 -4.24 -5.02
C PHE A 252 25.50 -5.55 -5.21
N GLY A 253 26.09 -5.73 -6.39
CA GLY A 253 26.77 -6.96 -6.76
C GLY A 253 28.28 -6.80 -6.80
N CYS A 254 29.03 -7.76 -6.24
CA CYS A 254 30.45 -7.92 -6.56
C CYS A 254 30.77 -9.39 -6.83
N THR A 255 32.02 -9.73 -7.17
CA THR A 255 32.37 -11.13 -7.49
C THR A 255 32.08 -12.07 -6.32
N GLY A 256 32.54 -11.73 -5.11
CA GLY A 256 32.46 -12.61 -3.94
C GLY A 256 31.35 -12.31 -2.93
N GLY A 257 30.64 -11.18 -3.06
CA GLY A 257 29.58 -10.78 -2.11
C GLY A 257 30.08 -10.34 -0.71
N LYS A 258 31.40 -10.19 -0.51
CA LYS A 258 32.01 -9.99 0.83
C LYS A 258 32.48 -8.56 1.14
N HIS A 259 33.11 -7.90 0.16
CA HIS A 259 33.79 -6.61 0.39
C HIS A 259 33.05 -5.45 -0.29
N ARG A 260 33.31 -5.24 -1.59
CA ARG A 260 32.85 -4.06 -2.34
C ARG A 260 31.33 -3.87 -2.29
N SER A 261 30.56 -4.92 -2.58
CA SER A 261 29.09 -4.81 -2.56
C SER A 261 28.53 -4.56 -1.17
N VAL A 262 29.13 -5.15 -0.13
CA VAL A 262 28.74 -4.92 1.27
C VAL A 262 29.02 -3.46 1.65
N THR A 263 30.23 -2.96 1.33
CA THR A 263 30.60 -1.56 1.58
C THR A 263 29.64 -0.58 0.90
N VAL A 264 29.37 -0.76 -0.40
CA VAL A 264 28.48 0.16 -1.12
C VAL A 264 27.06 0.09 -0.58
N ALA A 265 26.57 -1.12 -0.26
CA ALA A 265 25.24 -1.32 0.33
C ALA A 265 25.08 -0.62 1.69
N GLU A 266 26.07 -0.73 2.59
CA GLU A 266 26.04 -0.07 3.90
C GLU A 266 26.06 1.46 3.79
N ILE A 267 26.95 1.99 2.96
CA ILE A 267 27.05 3.44 2.75
C ILE A 267 25.75 3.98 2.15
N PHE A 268 25.21 3.30 1.14
CA PHE A 268 23.97 3.71 0.49
C PHE A 268 22.76 3.61 1.44
N ARG A 269 22.69 2.58 2.29
CA ARG A 269 21.67 2.49 3.36
C ARG A 269 21.73 3.70 4.28
N ASN A 270 22.92 4.06 4.76
CA ASN A 270 23.11 5.21 5.64
C ASN A 270 22.67 6.51 4.96
N ASP A 271 23.01 6.71 3.68
CA ASP A 271 22.60 7.87 2.91
C ASP A 271 21.07 8.01 2.82
N LEU A 272 20.38 6.90 2.54
CA LEU A 272 18.93 6.89 2.49
C LEU A 272 18.28 7.14 3.86
N GLN A 273 18.85 6.59 4.94
CA GLN A 273 18.36 6.83 6.30
C GLN A 273 18.52 8.29 6.73
N LEU A 274 19.64 8.93 6.38
CA LEU A 274 19.86 10.36 6.60
C LEU A 274 18.86 11.22 5.84
N ASN A 275 18.42 10.76 4.66
CA ASN A 275 17.36 11.39 3.87
C ASN A 275 15.93 11.03 4.34
N GLY A 276 15.78 10.41 5.52
CA GLY A 276 14.48 10.15 6.14
C GLY A 276 13.77 8.87 5.70
N TRP A 277 14.42 8.04 4.87
CA TRP A 277 13.84 6.77 4.41
C TRP A 277 14.03 5.65 5.42
N HIS A 278 13.00 4.81 5.56
CA HIS A 278 13.10 3.58 6.32
C HIS A 278 13.66 2.47 5.43
N VAL A 279 14.86 1.98 5.74
CA VAL A 279 15.61 1.03 4.91
C VAL A 279 16.02 -0.19 5.72
N THR A 280 15.75 -1.39 5.17
CA THR A 280 16.27 -2.66 5.67
C THR A 280 17.50 -3.07 4.86
N ILE A 281 18.43 -3.81 5.47
CA ILE A 281 19.63 -4.29 4.77
C ILE A 281 19.84 -5.79 4.92
N ARG A 282 20.36 -6.41 3.86
CA ARG A 282 20.64 -7.85 3.81
C ARG A 282 21.94 -8.14 3.08
N HIS A 283 22.86 -8.84 3.74
CA HIS A 283 24.09 -9.32 3.11
C HIS A 283 24.00 -10.82 2.84
N ARG A 284 23.68 -11.19 1.59
CA ARG A 284 23.34 -12.59 1.25
C ARG A 284 24.46 -13.57 1.63
N GLU A 285 25.71 -13.24 1.34
CA GLU A 285 26.85 -14.13 1.59
C GLU A 285 27.34 -14.10 3.04
N LEU A 286 27.10 -13.03 3.80
CA LEU A 286 27.52 -12.94 5.19
C LEU A 286 26.58 -13.71 6.14
N MET A 287 25.30 -13.83 5.80
CA MET A 287 24.34 -14.60 6.61
C MET A 287 24.57 -16.12 6.58
N VAL A 288 25.27 -16.62 5.56
CA VAL A 288 25.61 -18.06 5.47
C VAL A 288 26.77 -18.41 6.42
N GLN A 289 27.57 -17.42 6.84
CA GLN A 289 28.72 -17.64 7.73
C GLN A 289 28.34 -17.64 9.22
N SER A 290 27.18 -17.09 9.59
CA SER A 290 26.68 -17.04 10.98
C SER A 290 25.87 -18.26 11.42
N ALA A 291 25.79 -19.31 10.60
CA ALA A 291 25.10 -20.58 10.89
C ALA A 291 26.07 -21.77 11.05
N GLN A 292 27.34 -21.49 11.36
CA GLN A 292 28.39 -22.47 11.68
C GLN A 292 29.02 -22.14 13.03
#